data_AF-A0A2X5PCC9-F1
#
_entry.id   AF-A0A2X5PCC9-F1
#
_cell.length_a   1.000
_cell.length_b   1.000
_cell.length_c   1.000
_cell.angle_alpha   90.00
_cell.angle_beta   90.00
_cell.angle_gamma   90.00
#
_symmetry.space_group_name_H-M   'P 1'
#
loop_
_entity.id
_entity.type
_entity.pdbx_description
1 polymer ?
#
loop_
_entity_poly.entity_id
_entity_poly.type
_entity_poly.pdbx_seq_one_letter_code
_entity_poly.pdbx_strand_id
1 'polypeptide(L)'
;MAKNIYDITLALAGVCQAAHLAQQLAHQGHCPQDVFEVSLRSLLDLNPADTLTVYGNDESNLRFGLESLIAVLHNPSRQGAGAEITRYTLAC
;
A
#
# COMPACT_ATOMS: atom_id res chain seq x y z
N MET A 1 20.68 11.71 8.13
CA MET A 1 19.26 11.58 7.76
C MET A 1 18.50 11.07 8.98
N ALA A 2 17.66 11.90 9.61
CA ALA A 2 16.74 11.40 10.62
C ALA A 2 15.74 10.47 9.91
N LYS A 3 15.60 9.25 10.43
CA LYS A 3 14.70 8.25 9.89
C LYS A 3 13.27 8.73 10.12
N ASN A 4 12.67 9.38 9.12
CA ASN A 4 11.39 10.04 9.25
C ASN A 4 10.30 8.95 9.23
N ILE A 5 9.65 8.76 10.38
CA ILE A 5 8.58 7.74 10.51
C ILE A 5 7.46 8.01 9.50
N TYR A 6 7.23 9.28 9.17
CA TYR A 6 6.30 9.69 8.13
C TYR A 6 6.58 9.00 6.78
N ASP A 7 7.80 9.15 6.25
CA ASP A 7 8.19 8.54 4.98
C ASP A 7 8.11 7.01 5.01
N ILE A 8 8.47 6.40 6.15
CA ILE A 8 8.35 4.96 6.35
C ILE A 8 6.88 4.51 6.31
N THR A 9 6.00 5.25 6.97
CA THR A 9 4.57 4.94 6.98
C THR A 9 3.98 5.06 5.57
N LEU A 10 4.34 6.09 4.81
CA LEU A 10 3.88 6.24 3.42
C LEU A 10 4.38 5.10 2.52
N ALA A 11 5.66 4.76 2.62
CA ALA A 11 6.23 3.66 1.84
C ALA A 11 5.55 2.32 2.17
N LEU A 12 5.35 2.04 3.46
CA LEU A 12 4.71 0.80 3.91
C LEU A 12 3.22 0.75 3.51
N ALA A 13 2.53 1.88 3.55
CA ALA A 13 1.16 2.00 3.03
C ALA A 13 1.09 1.66 1.54
N GLY A 14 2.05 2.12 0.73
CA GLY A 14 2.14 1.75 -0.69
C GLY A 14 2.31 0.25 -0.93
N VAL A 15 3.11 -0.43 -0.12
CA VAL A 15 3.26 -1.90 -0.20
C VAL A 15 1.95 -2.59 0.18
N CYS A 16 1.30 -2.17 1.28
CA CYS A 16 0.01 -2.73 1.70
C CYS A 16 -1.08 -2.48 0.65
N GLN A 17 -1.07 -1.32 0.00
CA GLN A 17 -1.97 -0.99 -1.10
C GLN A 17 -1.79 -1.95 -2.27
N ALA A 18 -0.56 -2.16 -2.74
CA ALA A 18 -0.28 -3.11 -3.82
C ALA A 18 -0.67 -4.55 -3.47
N ALA A 19 -0.36 -5.01 -2.25
CA ALA A 19 -0.73 -6.33 -1.76
C ALA A 19 -2.26 -6.54 -1.74
N HIS A 20 -3.00 -5.55 -1.23
CA HIS A 20 -4.45 -5.61 -1.17
C HIS A 20 -5.08 -5.55 -2.57
N LEU A 21 -4.56 -4.70 -3.47
CA LEU A 21 -5.00 -4.67 -4.87
C LEU A 21 -4.81 -6.03 -5.55
N ALA A 22 -3.65 -6.67 -5.36
CA ALA A 22 -3.37 -8.01 -5.90
C ALA A 22 -4.35 -9.06 -5.35
N GLN A 23 -4.66 -9.01 -4.04
CA GLN A 23 -5.65 -9.90 -3.43
C GLN A 23 -7.05 -9.70 -4.03
N GLN A 24 -7.50 -8.45 -4.17
CA GLN A 24 -8.82 -8.16 -4.77
C GLN A 24 -8.88 -8.60 -6.23
N LEU A 25 -7.82 -8.36 -7.00
CA LEU A 25 -7.73 -8.82 -8.38
C LEU A 25 -7.83 -10.35 -8.46
N ALA A 26 -7.15 -11.07 -7.56
CA ALA A 26 -7.15 -12.53 -7.53
C ALA A 26 -8.50 -13.13 -7.09
N HIS A 27 -9.18 -12.53 -6.11
CA HIS A 27 -10.43 -13.07 -5.54
C HIS A 27 -11.70 -12.58 -6.24
N GLN A 28 -11.73 -11.32 -6.65
CA GLN A 28 -12.93 -10.66 -7.21
C GLN A 28 -12.81 -10.41 -8.72
N GLY A 29 -11.59 -10.47 -9.28
CA GLY A 29 -11.34 -10.15 -10.69
C GLY A 29 -11.36 -8.65 -11.01
N HIS A 30 -11.58 -7.78 -10.02
CA HIS A 30 -11.57 -6.34 -10.15
C HIS A 30 -10.98 -5.68 -8.91
N CYS A 31 -10.50 -4.45 -9.04
CA CYS A 31 -9.99 -3.63 -7.93
C CYS A 31 -10.31 -2.14 -8.17
N PRO A 32 -10.24 -1.28 -7.15
CA PRO A 32 -10.48 0.15 -7.27
C PRO A 32 -9.49 0.77 -8.27
N GLN A 33 -10.02 1.30 -9.38
CA GLN A 33 -9.18 1.81 -10.46
C GLN A 33 -8.33 3.00 -10.06
N ASP A 34 -8.86 3.92 -9.25
CA ASP A 34 -8.12 5.11 -8.79
C ASP A 34 -6.88 4.72 -7.98
N VAL A 35 -7.04 3.74 -7.08
CA VAL A 35 -5.98 3.23 -6.22
C VAL A 35 -4.95 2.43 -7.03
N PHE A 36 -5.42 1.63 -7.99
CA PHE A 36 -4.57 0.89 -8.92
C PHE A 36 -3.74 1.83 -9.80
N GLU A 37 -4.35 2.89 -10.32
CA GLU A 37 -3.68 3.87 -11.16
C GLU A 37 -2.58 4.62 -10.39
N VAL A 38 -2.85 5.00 -9.14
CA VAL A 38 -1.83 5.57 -8.24
C VAL A 38 -0.65 4.60 -8.05
N SER A 39 -0.93 3.32 -7.73
CA SER A 39 0.11 2.31 -7.54
C SER A 39 0.89 1.98 -8.82
N LEU A 40 0.27 2.13 -9.99
CA LEU A 40 0.97 1.96 -11.26
C LEU A 40 1.85 3.19 -11.56
N ARG A 41 1.31 4.39 -11.35
CA ARG A 41 2.05 5.66 -11.52
C ARG A 41 3.28 5.73 -10.62
N SER A 42 3.20 5.19 -9.39
CA SER A 42 4.35 5.15 -8.49
C SER A 42 5.54 4.33 -9.03
N LEU A 43 5.30 3.38 -9.94
CA LEU A 43 6.37 2.61 -10.61
C LEU A 43 6.99 3.35 -11.79
N LEU A 44 6.25 4.31 -12.36
CA LEU A 44 6.66 5.07 -13.55
C LEU A 44 7.34 6.39 -13.19
N ASP A 45 7.18 6.87 -11.96
CA ASP A 45 7.91 8.04 -11.46
C ASP A 45 9.35 7.65 -11.06
N LEU A 46 10.27 7.86 -12.00
CA LEU A 46 11.67 7.45 -11.87
C LEU A 46 12.53 8.46 -11.09
N ASN A 47 12.03 9.65 -10.79
CA ASN A 47 12.81 10.68 -10.11
C ASN A 47 11.96 11.57 -9.18
N PRO A 48 11.33 10.99 -8.14
CA PRO A 48 10.50 11.72 -7.19
C PRO A 48 11.35 12.65 -6.31
N ALA A 49 10.82 13.83 -6.00
CA ALA A 49 11.45 14.77 -5.06
C ALA A 49 11.35 14.28 -3.60
N ASP A 50 10.21 13.65 -3.25
CA ASP A 50 9.88 13.19 -1.90
C ASP A 50 8.96 11.96 -1.96
N THR A 51 8.86 11.20 -0.86
CA THR A 51 8.06 9.96 -0.77
C THR A 51 6.58 10.16 -1.11
N LEU A 52 6.00 11.31 -0.75
CA LEU A 52 4.60 11.61 -1.06
C LEU A 52 4.38 11.86 -2.56
N THR A 53 5.38 12.41 -3.26
CA THR A 53 5.32 12.73 -4.69
C THR A 53 5.15 11.47 -5.53
N VAL A 54 5.77 10.36 -5.09
CA VAL A 54 5.65 9.02 -5.70
C VAL A 54 4.19 8.59 -5.84
N TYR A 55 3.32 9.00 -4.92
CA TYR A 55 1.90 8.63 -4.91
C TYR A 55 0.99 9.76 -5.40
N GLY A 56 1.52 10.73 -6.14
CA GLY A 56 0.73 11.85 -6.70
C GLY A 56 0.65 13.07 -5.79
N ASN A 57 1.55 13.20 -4.81
CA ASN A 57 1.66 14.33 -3.89
C ASN A 57 0.38 14.62 -3.07
N ASP A 58 -0.42 13.59 -2.81
CA ASP A 58 -1.65 13.68 -2.01
C ASP A 58 -1.78 12.44 -1.11
N GLU A 59 -1.98 12.64 0.19
CA GLU A 59 -2.05 11.54 1.17
C GLU A 59 -3.32 10.70 1.01
N SER A 60 -4.38 11.27 0.43
CA SER A 60 -5.64 10.55 0.18
C SER A 60 -5.44 9.38 -0.78
N ASN A 61 -4.45 9.47 -1.67
CA ASN A 61 -4.08 8.41 -2.60
C ASN A 61 -3.52 7.16 -1.91
N LEU A 62 -3.03 7.31 -0.68
CA LEU A 62 -2.52 6.23 0.17
C LEU A 62 -3.52 5.78 1.24
N ARG A 63 -4.68 6.40 1.34
CA ARG A 63 -5.69 6.07 2.36
C ARG A 63 -6.01 4.57 2.39
N PHE A 64 -6.17 3.96 1.22
CA PHE A 64 -6.45 2.53 1.10
C PHE A 64 -5.31 1.64 1.63
N GLY A 65 -4.07 2.02 1.31
CA GLY A 65 -2.87 1.40 1.87
C GLY A 65 -2.71 1.58 3.37
N LEU A 66 -3.02 2.77 3.89
CA LEU A 66 -2.96 3.11 5.32
C LEU A 66 -4.02 2.33 6.11
N GLU A 67 -5.26 2.25 5.63
CA GLU A 67 -6.31 1.42 6.24
C GLU A 67 -5.90 -0.06 6.26
N SER A 68 -5.31 -0.56 5.17
CA SER A 68 -4.78 -1.92 5.08
C SER A 68 -3.61 -2.16 6.04
N LEU A 69 -2.71 -1.19 6.17
CA LEU A 69 -1.58 -1.23 7.09
C LEU A 69 -2.06 -1.28 8.55
N ILE A 70 -3.03 -0.45 8.92
CA ILE A 70 -3.66 -0.47 10.24
C ILE A 70 -4.29 -1.85 10.49
N ALA A 71 -4.99 -2.41 9.51
CA ALA A 71 -5.58 -3.75 9.63
C ALA A 71 -4.51 -4.84 9.82
N VAL A 72 -3.37 -4.76 9.13
CA VAL A 72 -2.25 -5.70 9.28
C VAL A 72 -1.61 -5.58 10.67
N LEU A 73 -1.38 -4.35 11.16
CA LEU A 73 -0.75 -4.11 12.46
C LEU A 73 -1.67 -4.43 13.64
N HIS A 74 -2.98 -4.20 13.51
CA HIS A 74 -3.97 -4.46 14.56
C HIS A 74 -4.60 -5.86 14.50
N ASN A 75 -4.14 -6.76 13.60
CA ASN A 75 -4.63 -8.14 13.58
C ASN A 75 -3.64 -9.09 14.26
N PRO A 76 -3.75 -9.34 15.58
CA PRO A 76 -2.90 -10.29 16.31
C PRO A 76 -3.18 -11.74 15.90
N SER A 77 -4.32 -11.99 15.26
CA SER A 77 -4.75 -13.30 14.77
C SER A 77 -4.31 -13.43 13.32
N ARG A 78 -3.24 -14.18 13.05
CA ARG A 78 -2.81 -14.51 11.67
C ARG A 78 -3.81 -15.45 10.95
N GLN A 79 -5.10 -15.11 10.94
CA GLN A 79 -6.19 -15.88 10.32
C GLN A 79 -7.13 -14.93 9.55
N GLY A 80 -7.53 -15.34 8.34
CA GLY A 80 -8.42 -14.58 7.45
C GLY A 80 -7.72 -13.65 6.46
N ALA A 81 -8.47 -12.76 5.81
CA ALA A 81 -7.99 -11.85 4.75
C ALA A 81 -6.80 -10.97 5.17
N GLY A 82 -6.71 -10.56 6.44
CA GLY A 82 -5.56 -9.84 6.98
C GLY A 82 -4.26 -10.65 7.02
N ALA A 83 -4.36 -11.98 7.16
CA ALA A 83 -3.20 -12.87 7.13
C ALA A 83 -2.67 -13.11 5.70
N GLU A 84 -3.55 -13.02 4.69
CA GLU A 84 -3.15 -13.03 3.29
C GLU A 84 -2.46 -11.74 2.88
N ILE A 85 -3.03 -10.58 3.25
CA ILE A 85 -2.37 -9.28 3.02
C ILE A 85 -1.00 -9.30 3.68
N THR A 86 -0.91 -9.70 4.96
CA THR A 86 0.38 -9.84 5.66
C THR A 86 1.35 -10.78 4.94
N ARG A 87 0.87 -11.89 4.37
CA ARG A 87 1.70 -12.81 3.58
C ARG A 87 2.23 -12.15 2.31
N TYR A 88 1.39 -11.44 1.57
CA TYR A 88 1.81 -10.71 0.38
C TYR A 88 2.79 -9.59 0.72
N THR A 89 2.55 -8.82 1.79
CA THR A 89 3.46 -7.75 2.24
C THR A 89 4.82 -8.27 2.70
N LEU A 90 4.88 -9.46 3.31
CA LEU A 90 6.13 -10.07 3.78
C LEU A 90 6.87 -10.90 2.71
N ALA A 91 6.17 -11.28 1.62
CA ALA A 91 6.75 -12.03 0.52
C ALA A 91 7.37 -11.13 -0.57
N CYS A 92 6.97 -9.86 -0.63
CA CYS A 92 7.64 -8.82 -1.42
C CYS A 92 8.91 -8.32 -0.72
#